data_AF-A0A353C7K0-F1
#
_entry.id   AF-A0A353C7K0-F1
#
_cell.length_a   1.000
_cell.length_b   1.000
_cell.length_c   1.000
_cell.angle_alpha   90.00
_cell.angle_beta   90.00
_cell.angle_gamma   90.00
#
_symmetry.space_group_name_H-M   'P 1'
#
loop_
_entity.id
_entity.type
_entity.pdbx_description
1 polymer ?
#
loop_
_entity_poly.entity_id
_entity_poly.type
_entity_poly.pdbx_seq_one_letter_code
_entity_poly.pdbx_strand_id
1 'polypeptide(L)' 'MAEKIVVKAEKREETGKGTNRRLRAAGKIPVVVYGGGTESLAAAADLKDLAAILRTDSGV' A
#
# COMPACT_ATOMS: atom_id res chain seq x y z
N MET A 1 15.08 15.12 -11.92
CA MET A 1 13.69 15.46 -11.54
C MET A 1 13.14 14.24 -10.82
N ALA A 2 12.62 14.38 -9.60
CA ALA A 2 12.09 13.23 -8.87
C ALA A 2 10.83 12.72 -9.60
N GLU A 3 10.86 11.49 -10.11
CA GLU A 3 9.67 10.85 -10.67
C GLU A 3 8.61 10.71 -9.58
N LYS A 4 7.45 11.31 -9.81
CA LYS A 4 6.34 11.29 -8.86
C LYS A 4 5.52 10.03 -9.08
N ILE A 5 5.78 9.01 -8.27
CA ILE A 5 5.01 7.78 -8.26
C ILE A 5 3.70 7.99 -7.48
N VAL A 6 2.57 7.71 -8.11
CA VAL A 6 1.25 7.81 -7.48
C VAL A 6 0.73 6.41 -7.18
N VAL A 7 0.55 6.09 -5.90
CA VAL A 7 -0.05 4.83 -5.44
C VAL A 7 -1.50 5.09 -5.07
N LYS A 8 -2.44 4.41 -5.74
CA LYS A 8 -3.84 4.42 -5.33
C LYS A 8 -4.01 3.47 -4.14
N ALA A 9 -4.52 4.00 -3.04
CA ALA A 9 -4.80 3.23 -1.85
C ALA A 9 -6.14 3.64 -1.23
N GLU A 10 -6.88 2.66 -0.74
CA GLU A 10 -8.14 2.84 -0.03
C GLU A 10 -7.88 2.77 1.47
N LYS A 11 -8.38 3.76 2.23
CA LYS A 11 -8.33 3.73 3.69
C LYS A 11 -9.09 2.49 4.20
N ARG A 12 -8.49 1.77 5.14
CA ARG A 12 -9.13 0.62 5.79
C ARG A 12 -9.31 0.89 7.28
N GLU A 13 -10.47 0.52 7.80
CA GLU A 13 -10.76 0.59 9.23
C GLU A 13 -10.40 -0.73 9.92
N GLU A 14 -10.67 -1.84 9.25
CA GLU A 14 -10.37 -3.17 9.78
C GLU A 14 -8.89 -3.54 9.64
N THR A 15 -8.35 -4.11 10.72
CA THR A 15 -6.97 -4.61 10.80
C THR A 15 -6.97 -6.03 11.40
N GLY A 16 -5.90 -6.80 11.14
CA GLY A 16 -5.70 -8.12 11.73
C GLY A 16 -5.54 -9.24 10.70
N LYS A 17 -5.33 -10.47 11.21
CA LYS A 17 -4.96 -11.64 10.40
C LYS A 17 -6.02 -12.01 9.34
N GLY A 18 -7.30 -12.04 9.73
CA GLY A 18 -8.41 -12.43 8.86
C GLY A 18 -8.62 -11.46 7.71
N THR A 19 -8.78 -10.17 8.02
CA THR A 19 -8.94 -9.09 7.04
C THR A 19 -7.74 -9.01 6.11
N ASN A 20 -6.51 -9.05 6.65
CA ASN A 20 -5.30 -9.02 5.82
C ASN A 20 -5.16 -10.25 4.91
N ARG A 21 -5.64 -11.43 5.33
CA ARG A 21 -5.64 -12.64 4.47
C ARG A 21 -6.64 -12.49 3.33
N ARG A 22 -7.85 -11.97 3.61
CA ARG A 22 -8.89 -11.73 2.59
C ARG A 22 -8.45 -10.67 1.57
N LEU A 23 -7.85 -9.57 2.04
CA LEU A 23 -7.32 -8.52 1.18
C LEU A 23 -6.26 -9.06 0.21
N ARG A 24 -5.30 -9.86 0.71
CA ARG A 24 -4.28 -10.48 -0.15
C ARG A 24 -4.87 -11.45 -1.16
N ALA A 25 -5.86 -12.25 -0.77
CA ALA A 25 -6.57 -13.14 -1.68
C ALA A 25 -7.35 -12.38 -2.78
N ALA A 26 -7.83 -11.18 -2.47
CA ALA A 26 -8.50 -10.29 -3.42
C ALA A 26 -7.54 -9.48 -4.30
N GLY A 27 -6.22 -9.71 -4.20
CA GLY A 27 -5.21 -8.98 -5.00
C GLY A 27 -4.82 -7.60 -4.44
N LYS A 28 -5.26 -7.26 -3.23
CA LYS A 28 -4.90 -6.03 -2.52
C LYS A 28 -3.80 -6.28 -1.48
N ILE A 29 -2.86 -5.36 -1.35
CA ILE A 29 -1.80 -5.37 -0.35
C ILE A 29 -2.16 -4.40 0.79
N PRO A 30 -2.26 -4.88 2.05
CA PRO A 30 -2.40 -3.99 3.19
C PRO A 30 -1.10 -3.21 3.41
N VAL A 31 -1.21 -1.88 3.47
CA VAL A 31 -0.11 -0.94 3.69
C VAL A 31 -0.40 -0.04 4.89
N VAL A 32 0.64 0.60 5.41
CA VAL A 32 0.55 1.59 6.48
C VAL A 32 1.38 2.80 6.08
N VAL A 33 0.76 3.96 6.03
CA VAL A 33 1.44 5.24 5.76
C VAL A 33 1.68 5.92 7.10
N TYR A 34 2.94 6.27 7.37
CA TYR A 34 3.37 6.92 8.60
C TYR A 34 4.41 7.99 8.28
N GLY A 35 4.61 8.94 9.20
CA GLY A 35 5.59 10.03 9.05
C GLY A 35 5.10 11.33 9.66
N GLY A 36 6.01 12.30 9.82
CA GLY A 36 5.65 13.69 10.19
C GLY A 36 5.01 13.89 11.58
N GLY A 37 5.10 12.91 12.48
CA GLY A 37 4.48 12.98 13.81
C GLY A 37 2.95 12.83 13.81
N THR A 38 2.35 12.51 12.66
CA THR A 38 0.90 12.28 12.53
C THR A 38 0.52 10.82 12.76
N GLU A 39 -0.78 10.58 13.00
CA GLU A 39 -1.32 9.24 13.16
C GLU A 39 -1.06 8.36 11.94
N SER A 40 -0.78 7.08 12.21
CA SER A 40 -0.56 6.09 11.15
C SER A 40 -1.85 5.80 10.41
N LEU A 41 -1.81 5.91 9.08
CA LEU A 41 -2.95 5.61 8.24
C LEU A 41 -2.86 4.19 7.70
N ALA A 42 -3.80 3.35 8.11
CA ALA A 42 -3.99 2.03 7.54
C ALA A 42 -4.71 2.15 6.18
N ALA A 43 -4.11 1.59 5.14
CA ALA A 43 -4.71 1.54 3.80
C ALA A 43 -4.48 0.19 3.12
N ALA A 44 -5.13 -0.01 1.98
CA ALA A 44 -4.92 -1.13 1.08
C ALA A 44 -4.68 -0.61 -0.34
N ALA A 45 -3.60 -1.06 -0.98
CA ALA A 45 -3.22 -0.70 -2.34
C ALA A 45 -3.29 -1.91 -3.25
N ASP A 46 -3.41 -1.72 -4.56
CA ASP A 46 -3.43 -2.83 -5.51
C ASP A 46 -2.05 -3.44 -5.72
N LEU A 47 -2.00 -4.78 -5.79
CA LEU A 47 -0.76 -5.52 -6.04
C LEU A 47 -0.07 -5.10 -7.33
N LYS A 48 -0.86 -4.86 -8.40
CA LYS A 48 -0.31 -4.51 -9.73
C LYS A 48 0.45 -3.19 -9.70
N ASP A 49 -0.12 -2.19 -9.06
CA ASP A 49 0.47 -0.84 -8.97
C ASP A 49 1.76 -0.90 -8.16
N LEU A 50 1.74 -1.56 -7.00
CA LEU A 50 2.94 -1.73 -6.17
C LEU A 50 4.03 -2.56 -6.88
N ALA A 51 3.65 -3.65 -7.55
CA ALA A 51 4.61 -4.49 -8.28
C ALA A 51 5.23 -3.76 -9.48
N ALA A 52 4.48 -2.89 -10.16
CA ALA A 52 5.00 -2.06 -11.24
C ALA A 52 6.08 -1.10 -10.73
N ILE A 53 5.82 -0.46 -9.58
CA ILE A 53 6.75 0.48 -8.95
C ILE A 53 8.03 -0.22 -8.50
N LEU A 54 7.91 -1.37 -7.84
CA LEU A 54 9.06 -2.14 -7.36
C LEU A 54 9.97 -2.66 -8.50
N ARG A 55 9.48 -2.70 -9.74
CA ARG A 55 10.25 -3.09 -10.93
C ARG A 55 10.95 -1.92 -11.62
N THR A 56 10.71 -0.69 -11.17
CA THR A 56 11.43 0.50 -11.67
C THR A 56 12.76 0.70 -10.92
N ASP A 57 13.64 1.54 -11.44
CA ASP A 57 14.92 1.87 -10.80
C ASP A 57 14.75 2.44 -9.37
N SER A 58 13.62 3.05 -9.06
CA SER A 58 13.25 3.54 -7.73
C SER A 58 12.91 2.42 -6.72
N GLY A 59 12.79 1.17 -7.16
CA GLY A 59 12.53 -0.01 -6.32
C GLY A 59 13.76 -0.83 -5.97
N VAL A 60 14.96 -0.42 -6.42
CA VAL A 60 16.25 -1.10 -6.17
C VAL A 60 17.03 -0.40 -5.06
#